data_AF-A0A6I1LAQ7-F1
#
_entry.id   AF-A0A6I1LAQ7-F1
#
_cell.length_a   1.000
_cell.length_b   1.000
_cell.length_c   1.000
_cell.angle_alpha   90.00
_cell.angle_beta   90.00
_cell.angle_gamma   90.00
#
_symmetry.space_group_name_H-M   'P 1'
#
loop_
_entity.id
_entity.type
_entity.pdbx_description
1 polymer ?
#
loop_
_entity_poly.entity_id
_entity_poly.type
_entity_poly.pdbx_seq_one_letter_code
_entity_poly.pdbx_strand_id
1 'polypeptide(L)' 'MTGQHDIAVDMIDARFEKLLAGNTSAQLHSETSMAIEMAHALGAIDINEHRHYVARQDRILQRQHEELMQKLESCRQ' A
#
# COMPACT_ATOMS: atom_id res chain seq x y z
N MET A 1 -14.41 18.87 -2.83
CA MET A 1 -13.80 17.80 -2.03
C MET A 1 -14.36 17.88 -0.64
N THR A 2 -14.92 16.77 -0.15
CA THR A 2 -15.46 16.65 1.21
C THR A 2 -14.30 16.24 2.12
N GLY A 3 -14.14 16.84 3.30
CA GLY A 3 -12.95 16.59 4.15
C GLY A 3 -12.73 15.12 4.56
N GLN A 4 -13.73 14.26 4.38
CA GLN A 4 -13.61 12.82 4.58
C GLN A 4 -12.73 12.13 3.51
N HIS A 5 -12.78 12.60 2.26
CA HIS A 5 -11.93 12.11 1.17
C HIS A 5 -10.46 12.45 1.46
N ASP A 6 -10.18 13.72 1.79
CA ASP A 6 -8.82 14.18 2.08
C ASP A 6 -8.18 13.40 3.24
N ILE A 7 -8.92 13.18 4.34
CA ILE A 7 -8.45 12.38 5.49
C ILE A 7 -8.13 10.94 5.08
N ALA A 8 -8.98 10.33 4.24
CA ALA A 8 -8.77 8.96 3.78
C ALA A 8 -7.53 8.85 2.88
N VAL A 9 -7.36 9.79 1.95
CA VAL A 9 -6.18 9.87 1.07
C VAL A 9 -4.91 10.04 1.89
N ASP A 10 -4.87 11.00 2.81
CA ASP A 10 -3.71 11.25 3.67
C ASP A 10 -3.36 10.02 4.51
N MET A 11 -4.36 9.32 5.04
CA MET A 11 -4.16 8.07 5.78
C MET A 11 -3.57 6.94 4.93
N ILE A 12 -4.02 6.80 3.67
CA ILE A 12 -3.54 5.79 2.75
C ILE A 12 -2.11 6.13 2.29
N ASP A 13 -1.86 7.37 1.91
CA ASP A 13 -0.55 7.82 1.44
C ASP A 13 0.53 7.73 2.53
N ALA A 14 0.23 8.09 3.78
CA ALA A 14 1.16 7.93 4.90
C ALA A 14 1.59 6.46 5.13
N ARG A 15 0.74 5.49 4.79
CA ARG A 15 1.09 4.06 4.86
C ARG A 15 1.97 3.65 3.68
N PHE A 16 1.66 4.14 2.48
CA PHE A 16 2.52 3.93 1.32
C PHE A 16 3.91 4.52 1.51
N GLU A 17 4.04 5.69 2.11
CA GLU A 17 5.34 6.29 2.44
C GLU A 17 6.18 5.35 3.31
N LYS A 18 5.59 4.73 4.33
CA LYS A 18 6.29 3.76 5.19
C LYS A 18 6.72 2.50 4.43
N LEU A 19 5.86 1.99 3.55
CA LEU A 19 6.19 0.84 2.71
C LEU A 19 7.34 1.16 1.73
N LEU A 20 7.30 2.35 1.14
CA LEU A 20 8.33 2.85 0.21
C LEU A 20 9.65 3.18 0.93
N ALA A 21 9.61 3.55 2.21
CA ALA A 21 10.79 3.69 3.06
C ALA A 21 11.48 2.36 3.42
N GLY A 22 10.98 1.23 2.88
CA GLY A 22 11.57 -0.09 3.06
C GLY A 22 10.99 -0.90 4.21
N ASN A 23 9.89 -0.47 4.83
CA ASN A 23 9.18 -1.31 5.78
C ASN A 23 8.43 -2.43 5.02
N THR A 24 8.89 -3.67 5.19
CA THR A 24 8.33 -4.87 4.54
C THR A 24 7.46 -5.70 5.50
N SER A 25 7.02 -5.13 6.62
CA SER A 25 6.25 -5.89 7.61
C SER A 25 4.88 -6.29 7.07
N ALA A 26 4.49 -7.54 7.33
CA ALA A 26 3.17 -8.05 6.97
C ALA A 26 2.04 -7.24 7.63
N GLN A 27 2.26 -6.75 8.86
CA GLN A 27 1.30 -5.90 9.56
C GLN A 27 1.02 -4.61 8.78
N LEU A 28 2.06 -3.90 8.31
CA LEU A 28 1.87 -2.64 7.58
C LEU A 28 1.15 -2.86 6.24
N HIS A 29 1.42 -3.97 5.55
CA HIS A 29 0.67 -4.35 4.35
C HIS A 29 -0.81 -4.61 4.66
N SER A 30 -1.12 -5.35 5.73
CA SER A 30 -2.51 -5.58 6.15
C SER A 30 -3.21 -4.28 6.55
N GLU A 31 -2.53 -3.40 7.29
CA GLU A 31 -3.06 -2.08 7.66
C GLU A 31 -3.31 -1.18 6.44
N THR A 32 -2.46 -1.27 5.42
CA THR A 32 -2.62 -0.54 4.15
C THR A 32 -3.83 -1.04 3.38
N SER A 33 -3.97 -2.36 3.23
CA SER A 33 -5.13 -2.97 2.58
C SER A 33 -6.42 -2.62 3.32
N MET A 34 -6.43 -2.73 4.65
CA MET A 34 -7.57 -2.36 5.47
C MET A 34 -7.95 -0.89 5.32
N ALA A 35 -6.98 0.04 5.28
CA ALA A 35 -7.26 1.46 5.09
C ALA A 35 -7.93 1.75 3.74
N ILE A 36 -7.46 1.10 2.67
CA ILE A 36 -8.04 1.22 1.31
C ILE A 36 -9.48 0.69 1.30
N GLU A 37 -9.70 -0.49 1.86
CA GLU A 37 -11.05 -1.10 1.92
C GLU A 37 -12.01 -0.28 2.76
N MET A 38 -11.58 0.22 3.93
CA MET A 38 -12.41 1.08 4.78
C MET A 38 -12.76 2.41 4.11
N ALA A 39 -11.79 3.05 3.43
CA ALA A 39 -12.04 4.29 2.71
C ALA A 39 -13.12 4.11 1.62
N HIS A 40 -13.04 3.01 0.87
CA HIS A 40 -14.03 2.70 -0.16
C HIS A 40 -15.39 2.33 0.46
N ALA A 41 -15.42 1.49 1.50
CA ALA A 41 -16.65 1.06 2.16
C ALA A 41 -17.43 2.23 2.81
N LEU A 42 -16.72 3.26 3.28
CA LEU A 42 -17.33 4.47 3.83
C LEU A 42 -17.70 5.51 2.77
N GLY A 43 -17.44 5.23 1.48
CA GLY A 43 -17.68 6.15 0.37
C GLY A 43 -16.74 7.36 0.35
N ALA A 44 -15.61 7.28 1.07
CA ALA A 44 -14.61 8.34 1.10
C ALA A 44 -13.79 8.40 -0.19
N ILE A 45 -13.63 7.26 -0.87
CA ILE A 45 -13.00 7.15 -2.20
C ILE A 45 -13.92 6.37 -3.14
N ASP A 46 -13.80 6.62 -4.44
CA ASP A 46 -14.57 5.89 -5.45
C ASP A 46 -13.93 4.54 -5.86
N ILE A 47 -14.62 3.78 -6.71
CA ILE A 47 -14.15 2.48 -7.18
C ILE A 47 -12.88 2.57 -8.05
N ASN A 48 -12.65 3.68 -8.75
CA ASN A 48 -11.46 3.87 -9.58
C ASN A 48 -10.25 4.16 -8.69
N GLU A 49 -10.43 5.01 -7.68
CA GLU A 49 -9.42 5.30 -6.66
C GLU A 49 -9.08 4.04 -5.86
N HIS A 50 -10.08 3.27 -5.43
CA HIS A 50 -9.87 1.97 -4.77
C HIS A 50 -9.00 1.04 -5.63
N ARG A 51 -9.37 0.81 -6.89
CA ARG A 51 -8.59 -0.01 -7.82
C ARG A 51 -7.18 0.52 -8.02
N HIS A 52 -7.02 1.84 -8.09
CA HIS A 52 -5.71 2.48 -8.22
C HIS A 52 -4.82 2.19 -7.01
N TYR A 53 -5.35 2.33 -5.80
CA TYR A 53 -4.60 2.08 -4.58
C TYR A 53 -4.28 0.61 -4.37
N VAL A 54 -5.20 -0.32 -4.66
CA VAL A 54 -4.91 -1.76 -4.63
C VAL A 54 -3.78 -2.10 -5.60
N ALA A 55 -3.87 -1.64 -6.86
CA ALA A 55 -2.80 -1.87 -7.84
C ALA A 55 -1.46 -1.23 -7.42
N ARG A 56 -1.48 -0.10 -6.70
CA ARG A 56 -0.28 0.51 -6.14
C ARG A 56 0.33 -0.37 -5.04
N GLN A 57 -0.49 -0.92 -4.14
CA GLN A 57 -0.04 -1.86 -3.12
C GLN A 57 0.59 -3.11 -3.72
N ASP A 58 -0.05 -3.72 -4.71
CA ASP A 58 0.46 -4.91 -5.39
C ASP A 58 1.83 -4.67 -6.03
N ARG A 59 2.02 -3.53 -6.70
CA ARG A 59 3.32 -3.15 -7.28
C ARG A 59 4.41 -2.99 -6.23
N ILE A 60 4.09 -2.45 -5.05
CA ILE A 60 5.06 -2.30 -3.97
C ILE A 60 5.43 -3.67 -3.40
N LEU A 61 4.44 -4.53 -3.15
CA LEU A 61 4.67 -5.88 -2.66
C LEU A 61 5.53 -6.69 -3.64
N GLN A 62 5.22 -6.62 -4.94
CA GLN A 62 5.99 -7.28 -5.99
C GLN A 62 7.45 -6.79 -6.00
N ARG A 63 7.69 -5.48 -5.96
CA ARG A 63 9.05 -4.92 -5.91
C ARG A 63 9.82 -5.42 -4.69
N GLN A 64 9.21 -5.38 -3.51
CA GLN A 64 9.85 -5.85 -2.28
C GLN A 64 10.19 -7.35 -2.36
N HIS A 65 9.34 -8.15 -3.00
CA HIS A 65 9.61 -9.56 -3.25
C HIS A 65 10.79 -9.77 -4.22
N GLU A 66 10.81 -9.05 -5.34
CA GLU A 66 11.91 -9.10 -6.31
C GLU A 66 13.25 -8.70 -5.67
N GLU A 67 13.28 -7.63 -4.87
CA GLU A 67 14.47 -7.20 -4.13
C GLU A 67 14.95 -8.26 -3.13
N LEU A 68 14.02 -8.93 -2.43
CA LEU A 68 14.37 -10.02 -1.51
C LEU A 68 14.98 -11.21 -2.26
N MET A 69 14.38 -11.60 -3.39
CA MET A 69 14.87 -12.72 -4.20
C MET A 69 16.27 -12.44 -4.75
N GLN A 70 16.52 -11.23 -5.25
CA GLN A 70 17.85 -10.81 -5.71
C GLN A 70 18.90 -10.90 -4.58
N LYS A 71 18.55 -10.47 -3.36
CA LYS A 71 19.44 -10.59 -2.19
C LYS A 71 19.75 -12.05 -1.88
N LEU A 72 18.73 -12.92 -1.88
CA LEU A 72 18.90 -14.35 -1.63
C LEU A 72 19.78 -15.02 -2.69
N GLU A 73 19.62 -14.66 -3.96
CA GLU A 73 20.46 -15.15 -5.05
C GLU A 73 21.92 -14.70 -4.89
N SER A 74 22.15 -13.45 -4.48
CA SER A 74 23.49 -12.92 -4.25
C SER A 74 24.22 -13.59 -3.07
N CYS A 75 23.49 -14.02 -2.03
CA CYS A 75 24.07 -14.75 -0.89
C CYS A 75 24.42 -16.22 -1.21
N ARG A 76 23.95 -16.75 -2.34
CA ARG A 76 24.17 -18.15 -2.74
C ARG A 76 25.43 -18.34 -3.59
N GLN A 77 26.00 -17.25 -4.11
CA GLN A 77 27.25 -17.23 -4.90
C GLN A 77 28.46 -17.10 -3.98
#